data_AF-A0AAP0S8D4-F1
#
_entry.id   AF-A0AAP0S8D4-F1
#
_cell.length_a   1.000
_cell.length_b   1.000
_cell.length_c   1.000
_cell.angle_alpha   90.00
_cell.angle_beta   90.00
_cell.angle_gamma   90.00
#
_symmetry.space_group_name_H-M   'P 1'
#
loop_
_entity.id
_entity.type
_entity.pdbx_description
1 polymer ?
#
loop_
_entity_poly.entity_id
_entity_poly.type
_entity_poly.pdbx_seq_one_letter_code
_entity_poly.pdbx_strand_id
1 'polypeptide(L)'
;MLKTLAPGLLISLLLVSFSAADNGFPRCNCEEEGFWSVESILECQRVSDFLIAVAYFSIPIELLYFVSCSNVPFKWVLFQFIAFIVLCGLTHLLNGWTYGPHPFQLMLALTIFKFLTALVSCATAITLITLIPLLLKVKVREHMLKKKAWDLGREVGIIKKKKEAGWHVRMLTQEIRKSLDRHTILYTTLVELSKTLDLQNCAIWMPNENKTEMNLTHELKGRNFYNHSIPVNDPDVIKIKEGDGVQQLRPDSALSAASSGVSGEPGAVAAIRMPMLRVSNFKGGTPELIQACYAILVLVLPSEQARSWSNQELEIVEVVADQVAVALSHAAVLEESQLMRDKLVEQNRALQQARKNAMMASQARNSFQKVMSNGMRRPMHSISGLLSIMQDENFNSEQRVIVDSMVKTSNVPLDLNK
;
A
#
# COMPACT_ATOMS: atom_id res chain seq x y z
N MET A 1 37.05 -18.72 -7.86
CA MET A 1 37.59 -19.64 -8.90
C MET A 1 38.18 -20.93 -8.32
N LEU A 2 37.79 -21.37 -7.10
CA LEU A 2 38.38 -22.54 -6.43
C LEU A 2 37.39 -23.72 -6.25
N LYS A 3 36.29 -23.74 -7.02
CA LYS A 3 35.21 -24.75 -6.90
C LYS A 3 35.10 -25.72 -8.09
N THR A 4 35.93 -25.55 -9.13
CA THR A 4 35.90 -26.39 -10.35
C THR A 4 37.15 -27.25 -10.53
N LEU A 5 38.19 -27.07 -9.72
CA LEU A 5 39.47 -27.81 -9.83
C LEU A 5 39.50 -29.14 -9.05
N ALA A 6 38.69 -29.28 -7.99
CA ALA A 6 38.67 -30.48 -7.15
C ALA A 6 38.19 -31.77 -7.87
N PRO A 7 37.14 -31.76 -8.73
CA PRO A 7 36.72 -32.99 -9.40
C PRO A 7 37.70 -33.41 -10.52
N GLY A 8 38.40 -32.45 -11.15
CA GLY A 8 39.39 -32.75 -12.19
C GLY A 8 40.64 -33.47 -11.67
N LEU A 9 41.08 -33.13 -10.46
CA LEU A 9 42.25 -33.76 -9.83
C LEU A 9 41.97 -35.21 -9.39
N LEU A 10 40.75 -35.48 -8.92
CA LEU A 10 40.29 -36.83 -8.54
C LEU A 10 40.10 -37.76 -9.75
N ILE A 11 39.61 -37.24 -10.88
CA ILE A 11 39.48 -37.99 -12.13
C ILE A 11 40.87 -38.29 -12.74
N SER A 12 41.81 -37.34 -12.65
CA SER A 12 43.19 -37.53 -13.11
C SER A 12 43.93 -38.62 -12.32
N LEU A 13 43.69 -38.73 -11.01
CA LEU A 13 44.29 -39.78 -10.16
C LEU A 13 43.67 -41.16 -10.40
N LEU A 14 42.37 -41.24 -10.72
CA LEU A 14 41.71 -42.50 -11.10
C LEU A 14 42.13 -43.02 -12.49
N LEU A 15 42.40 -42.13 -13.45
CA LEU A 15 42.87 -42.51 -14.78
C LEU A 15 44.31 -43.03 -14.80
N VAL A 16 45.18 -42.52 -13.93
CA VAL A 16 46.56 -43.05 -13.79
C VAL A 16 46.55 -44.49 -13.26
N SER A 17 45.59 -44.85 -12.39
CA SER A 17 45.45 -46.21 -11.87
C SER A 17 44.84 -47.21 -12.87
N PHE A 18 44.01 -46.75 -13.82
CA PHE A 18 43.39 -47.62 -14.83
C PHE A 18 44.27 -47.90 -16.05
N SER A 19 45.32 -47.09 -16.28
CA SER A 19 46.24 -47.28 -17.41
C SER A 19 47.40 -48.23 -17.13
N ALA A 20 47.45 -48.86 -15.95
CA ALA A 20 48.43 -49.90 -15.60
C ALA A 20 47.89 -51.33 -15.85
N ALA A 21 46.94 -51.48 -16.77
CA ALA A 21 46.55 -52.78 -17.27
C ALA A 21 47.04 -52.94 -18.71
N ASP A 22 47.77 -54.03 -18.91
CA ASP A 22 48.23 -54.60 -20.18
C ASP A 22 49.53 -54.05 -20.76
N ASN A 23 50.64 -54.55 -20.24
CA ASN A 23 51.74 -55.05 -21.07
C ASN A 23 52.50 -56.12 -20.29
N GLY A 24 52.52 -57.35 -20.82
CA GLY A 24 53.06 -58.52 -20.17
C GLY A 24 54.53 -58.37 -19.75
N PHE A 25 54.84 -58.82 -18.54
CA PHE A 25 56.22 -59.06 -18.11
C PHE A 25 56.38 -60.51 -17.64
N PRO A 26 57.19 -61.32 -18.33
CA PRO A 26 57.71 -62.57 -17.79
C PRO A 26 58.81 -62.25 -16.77
N ARG A 27 58.80 -62.94 -15.61
CA ARG A 27 59.80 -62.88 -14.52
C ARG A 27 59.99 -61.50 -13.86
N CYS A 28 59.30 -61.27 -12.73
CA CYS A 28 59.82 -60.37 -11.70
C CYS A 28 60.99 -61.07 -10.99
N ASN A 29 62.20 -60.66 -11.34
CA ASN A 29 63.42 -60.93 -10.60
C ASN A 29 63.41 -59.99 -9.37
N CYS A 30 62.97 -60.48 -8.21
CA CYS A 30 62.99 -59.73 -6.94
C CYS A 30 64.38 -59.71 -6.30
N GLU A 31 65.41 -59.47 -7.10
CA GLU A 31 66.78 -59.21 -6.63
C GLU A 31 67.37 -58.15 -7.55
N GLU A 32 66.99 -56.89 -7.33
CA GLU A 32 67.76 -55.74 -7.80
C GLU A 32 67.39 -54.53 -6.94
N GLU A 33 68.40 -53.79 -6.51
CA GLU A 33 68.39 -52.65 -5.60
C GLU A 33 67.56 -51.47 -6.16
N GLY A 34 66.24 -51.60 -6.09
CA GLY A 34 65.29 -50.53 -6.39
C GLY A 34 64.66 -49.99 -5.11
N PHE A 35 64.34 -48.70 -5.10
CA PHE A 35 63.66 -47.95 -4.03
C PHE A 35 62.33 -48.57 -3.50
N TRP A 36 61.85 -49.66 -4.11
CA TRP A 36 60.56 -50.30 -3.88
C TRP A 36 60.71 -51.78 -3.55
N SER A 37 61.42 -52.09 -2.46
CA SER A 37 61.37 -53.43 -1.88
C SER A 37 60.00 -53.70 -1.25
N VAL A 38 59.59 -54.97 -1.14
CA VAL A 38 58.32 -55.36 -0.49
C VAL A 38 58.25 -54.82 0.95
N GLU A 39 59.38 -54.82 1.65
CA GLU A 39 59.49 -54.28 3.01
C GLU A 39 59.24 -52.76 3.04
N SER A 40 59.87 -52.00 2.13
CA SER A 40 59.68 -50.54 2.02
C SER A 40 58.24 -50.14 1.70
N ILE A 41 57.53 -50.97 0.91
CA ILE A 41 56.10 -50.76 0.60
C ILE A 41 55.25 -50.98 1.84
N LEU A 42 55.48 -52.06 2.60
CA LEU A 42 54.74 -52.37 3.83
C LEU A 42 54.99 -51.31 4.92
N GLU A 43 56.23 -50.83 5.07
CA GLU A 43 56.54 -49.73 5.99
C GLU A 43 55.84 -48.43 5.58
N CYS A 44 55.83 -48.10 4.29
CA CYS A 44 55.13 -46.92 3.78
C CYS A 44 53.60 -47.02 4.00
N GLN A 45 53.01 -48.20 3.77
CA GLN A 45 51.59 -48.45 4.04
C GLN A 45 51.27 -48.31 5.53
N ARG A 46 52.12 -48.89 6.39
CA ARG A 46 52.00 -48.77 7.85
C ARG A 46 52.02 -47.33 8.32
N VAL A 47 53.01 -46.54 7.89
CA VAL A 47 53.12 -45.11 8.25
C VAL A 47 51.92 -44.33 7.74
N SER A 48 51.45 -44.63 6.52
CA SER A 48 50.27 -43.98 5.93
C SER A 48 49.00 -44.26 6.74
N ASP A 49 48.78 -45.51 7.16
CA ASP A 49 47.63 -45.90 7.99
C ASP A 49 47.63 -45.18 9.35
N PHE A 50 48.80 -45.00 9.98
CA PHE A 50 48.92 -44.21 11.21
C PHE A 50 48.62 -42.72 11.00
N LEU A 51 49.15 -42.13 9.92
CA LEU A 51 48.89 -40.72 9.60
C LEU A 51 47.41 -40.47 9.28
N ILE A 52 46.77 -41.38 8.56
CA ILE A 52 45.32 -41.34 8.29
C ILE A 52 44.55 -41.46 9.61
N ALA A 53 44.92 -42.38 10.50
CA ALA A 53 44.28 -42.51 11.79
C ALA A 53 44.38 -41.23 12.63
N VAL A 54 45.55 -40.60 12.72
CA VAL A 54 45.76 -39.33 13.43
C VAL A 54 44.86 -38.23 12.85
N ALA A 55 44.81 -38.09 11.53
CA ALA A 55 43.91 -37.14 10.87
C ALA A 55 42.43 -37.41 11.19
N TYR A 56 42.02 -38.68 11.19
CA TYR A 56 40.65 -39.10 11.47
C TYR A 56 40.26 -38.99 12.95
N PHE A 57 41.20 -38.83 13.89
CA PHE A 57 40.90 -38.43 15.25
C PHE A 57 40.92 -36.90 15.44
N SER A 58 41.74 -36.17 14.68
CA SER A 58 41.81 -34.71 14.77
C SER A 58 40.56 -34.01 14.24
N ILE A 59 40.08 -34.40 13.04
CA ILE A 59 38.92 -33.76 12.38
C ILE A 59 37.65 -33.82 13.25
N PRO A 60 37.30 -34.96 13.88
CA PRO A 60 36.15 -35.04 14.76
C PRO A 60 36.22 -34.14 15.99
N ILE A 61 37.41 -33.92 16.57
CA ILE A 61 37.57 -33.03 17.73
C ILE A 61 37.20 -31.59 17.34
N GLU A 62 37.69 -31.12 16.19
CA GLU A 62 37.35 -29.81 15.65
C GLU A 62 35.85 -29.68 15.34
N LEU A 63 35.24 -30.70 14.72
CA LEU A 63 33.81 -30.71 14.44
C LEU A 63 32.97 -30.71 15.72
N LEU A 64 33.37 -31.45 16.75
CA LEU A 64 32.68 -31.53 18.04
C LEU A 64 32.75 -30.19 18.80
N TYR A 65 33.88 -29.49 18.73
CA TYR A 65 34.00 -28.11 19.22
C TYR A 65 33.02 -27.18 18.47
N PHE A 66 32.97 -27.25 17.14
CA PHE A 66 32.06 -26.44 16.32
C PHE A 66 30.57 -26.68 16.66
N VAL A 67 30.15 -27.93 16.85
CA VAL A 67 28.76 -28.30 17.23
C VAL A 67 28.39 -27.73 18.59
N SER A 68 29.34 -27.72 19.52
CA SER A 68 29.15 -27.24 20.89
C SER A 68 28.97 -25.71 20.93
N CYS A 69 29.68 -24.98 20.06
CA CYS A 69 29.57 -23.52 19.99
C CYS A 69 28.45 -23.01 19.07
N SER A 70 27.94 -23.82 18.12
CA SER A 70 26.99 -23.36 17.09
C SER A 70 25.58 -23.93 17.24
N ASN A 71 24.57 -23.10 16.96
CA ASN A 71 23.17 -23.53 16.93
C ASN A 71 22.76 -23.97 15.51
N VAL A 72 23.39 -25.04 15.02
CA VAL A 72 23.11 -25.58 13.69
C VAL A 72 21.87 -26.48 13.70
N PRO A 73 21.02 -26.43 12.65
CA PRO A 73 19.91 -27.36 12.52
C PRO A 73 20.44 -28.78 12.25
N PHE A 74 19.78 -29.80 12.81
CA PHE A 74 20.09 -31.23 12.61
C PHE A 74 21.42 -31.72 13.21
N LYS A 75 21.75 -31.33 14.45
CA LYS A 75 22.96 -31.76 15.20
C LYS A 75 23.18 -33.29 15.19
N TRP A 76 22.12 -34.09 15.21
CA TRP A 76 22.19 -35.55 15.18
C TRP A 76 22.92 -36.13 13.96
N VAL A 77 22.80 -35.52 12.78
CA VAL A 77 23.47 -35.99 11.56
C VAL A 77 24.97 -35.72 11.64
N LEU A 78 25.36 -34.60 12.24
CA LEU A 78 26.77 -34.26 12.45
C LEU A 78 27.43 -35.21 13.45
N PHE A 79 26.71 -35.67 14.47
CA PHE A 79 27.17 -36.74 15.37
C PHE A 79 27.34 -38.08 14.65
N GLN A 80 26.44 -38.46 13.73
CA GLN A 80 26.61 -39.67 12.92
C GLN A 80 27.83 -39.60 12.01
N PHE A 81 28.12 -38.43 11.42
CA PHE A 81 29.31 -38.19 10.60
C PHE A 81 30.61 -38.25 11.42
N ILE A 82 30.61 -37.65 12.62
CA ILE A 82 31.71 -37.74 13.58
C ILE A 82 31.97 -39.21 13.95
N ALA A 83 30.92 -39.97 14.30
CA ALA A 83 31.05 -41.39 14.65
C ALA A 83 31.60 -42.22 13.48
N PHE A 84 31.18 -41.94 12.25
CA PHE A 84 31.69 -42.60 11.05
C PHE A 84 33.19 -42.36 10.85
N ILE A 85 33.66 -41.11 10.95
CA ILE A 85 35.08 -40.77 10.77
C ILE A 85 35.95 -41.43 11.85
N VAL A 86 35.50 -41.39 13.12
CA VAL A 86 36.24 -42.02 14.24
C VAL A 86 36.35 -43.52 14.05
N LEU A 87 35.26 -44.20 13.66
CA LEU A 87 35.28 -45.65 13.39
C LEU A 87 36.19 -46.00 12.21
N CYS A 88 36.19 -45.21 11.13
CA CYS A 88 37.15 -45.36 10.04
C CYS A 88 38.60 -45.18 10.53
N GLY A 89 38.85 -44.19 11.39
CA GLY A 89 40.17 -43.93 11.96
C GLY A 89 40.69 -45.08 12.80
N LEU A 90 39.80 -45.69 13.60
CA LEU A 90 40.10 -46.90 14.36
C LEU A 90 40.46 -48.08 13.44
N THR A 91 39.79 -48.25 12.29
CA THR A 91 40.16 -49.33 11.35
C THR A 91 41.54 -49.12 10.72
N HIS A 92 41.92 -47.89 10.39
CA HIS A 92 43.27 -47.58 9.89
C HIS A 92 44.34 -47.77 10.98
N LEU A 93 44.05 -47.35 12.22
CA LEU A 93 44.96 -47.55 13.35
C LEU A 93 45.25 -49.05 13.59
N LEU A 94 44.19 -49.87 13.56
CA LEU A 94 44.31 -51.31 13.73
C LEU A 94 44.99 -51.98 12.54
N ASN A 95 44.72 -51.53 11.30
CA ASN A 95 45.43 -52.02 10.10
C ASN A 95 46.93 -51.72 10.19
N GLY A 96 47.33 -50.52 10.62
CA GLY A 96 48.74 -50.15 10.84
C GLY A 96 49.46 -51.04 11.86
N TRP A 97 48.71 -51.61 12.80
CA TRP A 97 49.22 -52.61 13.74
C TRP A 97 49.15 -54.05 13.22
N THR A 98 48.60 -54.28 12.02
CA THR A 98 48.37 -55.62 11.40
C THR A 98 49.42 -55.99 10.32
N TYR A 99 50.54 -55.26 10.23
CA TYR A 99 51.65 -55.56 9.28
C TYR A 99 52.80 -56.45 9.82
N GLY A 100 52.82 -56.82 11.10
CA GLY A 100 53.78 -57.75 11.74
C GLY A 100 53.19 -59.12 12.19
N PRO A 101 53.69 -59.75 13.27
CA PRO A 101 53.04 -60.92 13.88
C PRO A 101 51.86 -60.49 14.77
N HIS A 102 50.65 -61.03 14.54
CA HIS A 102 49.43 -60.55 15.20
C HIS A 102 48.66 -61.59 16.00
N PRO A 103 48.13 -61.20 17.18
CA PRO A 103 47.22 -62.05 17.95
C PRO A 103 45.83 -62.08 17.30
N PHE A 104 45.12 -63.19 17.48
CA PHE A 104 43.73 -63.37 17.02
C PHE A 104 42.79 -62.25 17.50
N GLN A 105 43.02 -61.71 18.71
CA GLN A 105 42.23 -60.60 19.27
C GLN A 105 42.27 -59.32 18.42
N LEU A 106 43.42 -59.02 17.78
CA LEU A 106 43.57 -57.83 16.93
C LEU A 106 42.76 -57.99 15.63
N MET A 107 42.80 -59.18 15.03
CA MET A 107 42.01 -59.51 13.83
C MET A 107 40.49 -59.48 14.11
N LEU A 108 40.07 -59.98 15.28
CA LEU A 108 38.69 -59.92 15.72
C LEU A 108 38.23 -58.46 15.94
N ALA A 109 39.04 -57.64 16.63
CA ALA A 109 38.74 -56.23 16.85
C ALA A 109 38.60 -55.47 15.52
N LEU A 110 39.54 -55.68 14.58
CA LEU A 110 39.48 -55.09 13.25
C LEU A 110 38.20 -55.47 12.50
N THR A 111 37.78 -56.74 12.59
CA THR A 111 36.54 -57.24 11.96
C THR A 111 35.29 -56.57 12.56
N ILE A 112 35.23 -56.44 13.89
CA ILE A 112 34.12 -55.77 14.58
C ILE A 112 34.05 -54.29 14.18
N PHE A 113 35.17 -53.57 14.21
CA PHE A 113 35.19 -52.15 13.84
C PHE A 113 34.87 -51.95 12.34
N LYS A 114 35.29 -52.84 11.44
CA LYS A 114 34.87 -52.80 10.03
C LYS A 114 33.37 -52.97 9.88
N PHE A 115 32.76 -53.90 10.60
CA PHE A 115 31.31 -54.10 10.58
C PHE A 115 30.54 -52.89 11.14
N LEU A 116 30.98 -52.35 12.29
CA LEU A 116 30.38 -51.14 12.87
C LEU A 116 30.50 -49.93 11.95
N THR A 117 31.67 -49.77 11.30
CA THR A 117 31.90 -48.70 10.32
C THR A 117 30.93 -48.82 9.16
N ALA A 118 30.75 -50.03 8.61
CA ALA A 118 29.80 -50.28 7.54
C ALA A 118 28.35 -49.96 7.94
N LEU A 119 27.95 -50.34 9.16
CA LEU A 119 26.61 -50.07 9.67
C LEU A 119 26.35 -48.56 9.84
N VAL A 120 27.29 -47.83 10.46
CA VAL A 120 27.18 -46.37 10.61
C VAL A 120 27.23 -45.66 9.26
N SER A 121 28.01 -46.16 8.29
CA SER A 121 28.06 -45.63 6.92
C SER A 121 26.73 -45.79 6.18
N CYS A 122 26.08 -46.95 6.28
CA CYS A 122 24.76 -47.15 5.71
C CYS A 122 23.71 -46.23 6.36
N ALA A 123 23.77 -46.08 7.69
CA ALA A 123 22.86 -45.20 8.41
C ALA A 123 23.04 -43.72 7.99
N THR A 124 24.28 -43.23 7.86
CA THR A 124 24.56 -41.86 7.41
C THR A 124 24.12 -41.62 5.96
N ALA A 125 24.27 -42.61 5.08
CA ALA A 125 23.81 -42.50 3.70
C ALA A 125 22.28 -42.34 3.60
N ILE A 126 21.52 -43.12 4.37
CA ILE A 126 20.05 -43.04 4.42
C ILE A 126 19.59 -41.68 4.97
N THR A 127 20.20 -41.21 6.07
CA THR A 127 19.80 -39.92 6.67
C THR A 127 20.11 -38.76 5.73
N LEU A 128 21.22 -38.79 4.99
CA LEU A 128 21.59 -37.73 4.06
C LEU A 128 20.59 -37.59 2.89
N ILE A 129 20.10 -38.69 2.34
CA ILE A 129 19.09 -38.69 1.26
C ILE A 129 17.80 -37.96 1.70
N THR A 130 17.38 -38.16 2.94
CA THR A 130 16.15 -37.53 3.47
C THR A 130 16.37 -36.07 3.88
N LEU A 131 17.58 -35.70 4.29
CA LEU A 131 17.89 -34.37 4.81
C LEU A 131 18.10 -33.32 3.71
N ILE A 132 18.77 -33.69 2.61
CA ILE A 132 19.03 -32.80 1.46
C ILE A 132 17.75 -32.08 0.97
N PRO A 133 16.62 -32.77 0.68
CA PRO A 133 15.41 -32.09 0.21
C PRO A 133 14.78 -31.17 1.27
N LEU A 134 14.96 -31.46 2.55
CA LEU A 134 14.43 -30.64 3.64
C LEU A 134 15.18 -29.30 3.77
N LEU A 135 16.52 -29.34 3.68
CA LEU A 135 17.37 -28.15 3.70
C LEU A 135 17.10 -27.24 2.50
N LEU A 136 16.88 -27.83 1.32
CA LEU A 136 16.52 -27.07 0.11
C LEU A 136 15.16 -26.38 0.26
N LYS A 137 14.14 -27.05 0.81
CA LYS A 137 12.81 -26.46 1.04
C LYS A 137 12.85 -25.24 1.97
N VAL A 138 13.64 -25.29 3.05
CA VAL A 138 13.78 -24.17 3.98
C VAL A 138 14.41 -22.97 3.29
N LYS A 139 15.52 -23.19 2.56
CA LYS A 139 16.22 -22.11 1.85
C LYS A 139 15.39 -21.48 0.74
N VAL A 140 14.62 -22.29 0.01
CA VAL A 140 13.67 -21.81 -1.02
C VAL A 140 12.56 -20.97 -0.39
N ARG A 141 11.99 -21.41 0.74
CA ARG A 141 10.95 -20.65 1.45
C ARG A 141 11.46 -19.31 1.98
N GLU A 142 12.67 -19.28 2.53
CA GLU A 142 13.31 -18.05 2.99
C GLU A 142 13.52 -17.06 1.83
N HIS A 143 14.04 -17.55 0.69
CA HIS A 143 14.19 -16.73 -0.52
C HIS A 143 12.85 -16.18 -1.04
N MET A 144 11.79 -16.99 -1.04
CA MET A 144 10.46 -16.57 -1.47
C MET A 144 9.88 -15.50 -0.53
N LEU A 145 10.03 -15.65 0.79
CA LEU A 145 9.58 -14.66 1.77
C LEU A 145 10.34 -13.35 1.63
N LYS A 146 11.66 -13.41 1.45
CA LYS A 146 12.50 -12.22 1.22
C LYS A 146 12.09 -11.51 -0.07
N LYS A 147 11.85 -12.23 -1.16
CA LYS A 147 11.36 -11.66 -2.43
C LYS A 147 10.01 -10.97 -2.27
N LYS A 148 9.04 -11.62 -1.61
CA LYS A 148 7.73 -11.02 -1.30
C LYS A 148 7.85 -9.74 -0.46
N ALA A 149 8.73 -9.73 0.54
CA ALA A 149 8.96 -8.54 1.37
C ALA A 149 9.57 -7.38 0.56
N TRP A 150 10.52 -7.68 -0.34
CA TRP A 150 11.08 -6.69 -1.27
C TRP A 150 10.05 -6.14 -2.27
N ASP A 151 9.21 -7.01 -2.83
CA ASP A 151 8.15 -6.60 -3.76
C ASP A 151 7.11 -5.71 -3.07
N LEU A 152 6.69 -6.07 -1.85
CA LEU A 152 5.77 -5.26 -1.05
C LEU A 152 6.38 -3.89 -0.68
N GLY A 153 7.67 -3.85 -0.32
CA GLY A 153 8.38 -2.59 -0.06
C GLY A 153 8.44 -1.67 -1.28
N ARG A 154 8.58 -2.24 -2.49
CA ARG A 154 8.55 -1.50 -3.76
C ARG A 154 7.16 -0.90 -4.02
N GLU A 155 6.10 -1.69 -3.85
CA GLU A 155 4.71 -1.22 -4.01
C GLU A 155 4.37 -0.09 -3.05
N VAL A 156 4.70 -0.24 -1.76
CA VAL A 156 4.49 0.80 -0.74
C VAL A 156 5.30 2.06 -1.07
N GLY A 157 6.53 1.92 -1.58
CA GLY A 157 7.34 3.06 -2.04
C GLY A 157 6.71 3.81 -3.21
N ILE A 158 6.14 3.10 -4.19
CA ILE A 158 5.41 3.70 -5.33
C ILE A 158 4.16 4.43 -4.84
N ILE A 159 3.40 3.82 -3.91
CA ILE A 159 2.20 4.45 -3.31
C ILE A 159 2.58 5.71 -2.52
N LYS A 160 3.68 5.66 -1.74
CA LYS A 160 4.18 6.83 -1.00
C LYS A 160 4.57 7.97 -1.94
N LYS A 161 5.33 7.67 -3.00
CA LYS A 161 5.67 8.67 -4.04
C LYS A 161 4.44 9.23 -4.76
N LYS A 162 3.45 8.40 -5.10
CA LYS A 162 2.17 8.87 -5.67
C LYS A 162 1.40 9.76 -4.69
N LYS A 163 1.43 9.45 -3.40
CA LYS A 163 0.78 10.23 -2.35
C LYS A 163 1.49 11.57 -2.13
N GLU A 164 2.82 11.59 -2.13
CA GLU A 164 3.64 12.82 -2.03
C GLU A 164 3.45 13.71 -3.26
N ALA A 165 3.51 13.16 -4.48
CA ALA A 165 3.23 13.90 -5.70
C ALA A 165 1.78 14.44 -5.73
N GLY A 166 0.80 13.63 -5.32
CA GLY A 166 -0.58 14.07 -5.16
C GLY A 166 -0.76 15.12 -4.06
N TRP A 167 0.06 15.10 -3.01
CA TRP A 167 0.06 16.11 -1.95
C TRP A 167 0.67 17.42 -2.44
N HIS A 168 1.77 17.39 -3.18
CA HIS A 168 2.36 18.57 -3.81
C HIS A 168 1.42 19.21 -4.83
N VAL A 169 0.79 18.40 -5.70
CA VAL A 169 -0.24 18.91 -6.63
C VAL A 169 -1.38 19.51 -5.83
N ARG A 170 -1.93 18.83 -4.82
CA ARG A 170 -3.04 19.36 -4.00
C ARG A 170 -2.67 20.63 -3.24
N MET A 171 -1.43 20.75 -2.77
CA MET A 171 -0.93 21.93 -2.06
C MET A 171 -0.78 23.10 -3.04
N LEU A 172 -0.12 22.91 -4.20
CA LEU A 172 -0.10 23.94 -5.26
C LEU A 172 -1.50 24.29 -5.75
N THR A 173 -2.37 23.30 -5.93
CA THR A 173 -3.76 23.58 -6.32
C THR A 173 -4.43 24.37 -5.21
N GLN A 174 -4.23 24.05 -3.93
CA GLN A 174 -4.78 24.83 -2.81
C GLN A 174 -4.23 26.25 -2.74
N GLU A 175 -2.94 26.46 -3.01
CA GLU A 175 -2.31 27.77 -3.00
C GLU A 175 -2.84 28.66 -4.14
N ILE A 176 -2.94 28.09 -5.36
CA ILE A 176 -3.57 28.76 -6.51
C ILE A 176 -5.06 29.05 -6.21
N ARG A 177 -5.76 28.09 -5.58
CA ARG A 177 -7.16 28.26 -5.18
C ARG A 177 -7.35 29.32 -4.08
N LYS A 178 -6.37 29.49 -3.19
CA LYS A 178 -6.34 30.55 -2.16
C LYS A 178 -6.07 31.93 -2.76
N SER A 179 -5.30 31.96 -3.86
CA SER A 179 -5.01 33.15 -4.67
C SER A 179 -6.14 33.55 -5.62
N LEU A 180 -7.17 32.70 -5.79
CA LEU A 180 -8.31 32.94 -6.67
C LEU A 180 -9.56 33.36 -5.88
N ASP A 181 -9.38 34.19 -4.85
CA ASP A 181 -10.50 34.80 -4.13
C ASP A 181 -11.21 35.80 -5.06
N ARG A 182 -12.53 35.64 -5.19
CA ARG A 182 -13.38 36.50 -6.03
C ARG A 182 -13.15 37.99 -5.74
N HIS A 183 -13.01 38.38 -4.48
CA HIS A 183 -12.78 39.79 -4.13
C HIS A 183 -11.41 40.27 -4.62
N THR A 184 -10.38 39.44 -4.48
CA THR A 184 -9.02 39.75 -4.97
C THR A 184 -8.99 39.94 -6.50
N ILE A 185 -9.68 39.08 -7.27
CA ILE A 185 -9.77 39.21 -8.73
C ILE A 185 -10.44 40.53 -9.12
N LEU A 186 -11.60 40.81 -8.50
CA LEU A 186 -12.37 42.03 -8.78
C LEU A 186 -11.59 43.28 -8.40
N TYR A 187 -11.02 43.33 -7.20
CA TYR A 187 -10.25 44.47 -6.72
C TYR A 187 -9.01 44.74 -7.59
N THR A 188 -8.25 43.69 -7.92
CA THR A 188 -7.08 43.81 -8.80
C THR A 188 -7.48 44.34 -10.18
N THR A 189 -8.60 43.86 -10.72
CA THR A 189 -9.15 44.35 -12.00
C THR A 189 -9.48 45.84 -11.92
N LEU A 190 -10.17 46.28 -10.86
CA LEU A 190 -10.51 47.70 -10.66
C LEU A 190 -9.25 48.59 -10.63
N VAL A 191 -8.23 48.15 -9.89
CA VAL A 191 -6.97 48.90 -9.73
C VAL A 191 -6.19 48.97 -11.05
N GLU A 192 -6.02 47.86 -11.74
CA GLU A 192 -5.24 47.81 -12.98
C GLU A 192 -5.95 48.53 -14.14
N LEU A 193 -7.27 48.40 -14.26
CA LEU A 193 -8.04 49.18 -15.24
C LEU A 193 -7.98 50.67 -14.95
N SER A 194 -8.07 51.07 -13.69
CA SER A 194 -7.98 52.49 -13.31
C SER A 194 -6.63 53.10 -13.66
N LYS A 195 -5.52 52.38 -13.44
CA LYS A 195 -4.18 52.85 -13.84
C LYS A 195 -4.00 52.88 -15.36
N THR A 196 -4.47 51.85 -16.05
CA THR A 196 -4.24 51.69 -17.50
C THR A 196 -5.01 52.71 -18.31
N LEU A 197 -6.24 53.00 -17.91
CA LEU A 197 -7.14 53.91 -18.63
C LEU A 197 -7.22 55.31 -17.99
N ASP A 198 -6.48 55.55 -16.90
CA ASP A 198 -6.50 56.78 -16.11
C ASP A 198 -7.93 57.19 -15.72
N LEU A 199 -8.61 56.27 -15.03
CA LEU A 199 -10.02 56.41 -14.64
C LEU A 199 -10.17 57.22 -13.36
N GLN A 200 -11.21 58.06 -13.31
CA GLN A 200 -11.63 58.74 -12.08
C GLN A 200 -12.18 57.74 -11.05
N ASN A 201 -12.99 56.78 -11.50
CA ASN A 201 -13.54 55.72 -10.65
C ASN A 201 -13.87 54.46 -11.46
N CYS A 202 -13.98 53.34 -10.76
CA CYS A 202 -14.39 52.07 -11.34
C CYS A 202 -15.20 51.29 -10.30
N ALA A 203 -16.32 50.71 -10.73
CA ALA A 203 -17.32 50.10 -9.87
C ALA A 203 -17.88 48.81 -10.47
N ILE A 204 -18.21 47.83 -9.62
CA ILE A 204 -18.85 46.58 -10.01
C ILE A 204 -20.18 46.42 -9.30
N TRP A 205 -21.22 46.20 -10.11
CA TRP A 205 -22.58 46.00 -9.68
C TRP A 205 -23.01 44.55 -9.88
N MET A 206 -23.68 43.97 -8.89
CA MET A 206 -24.19 42.60 -8.97
C MET A 206 -25.65 42.52 -8.56
N PRO A 207 -26.46 41.66 -9.17
CA PRO A 207 -27.85 41.46 -8.78
C PRO A 207 -27.93 40.86 -7.38
N ASN A 208 -28.93 41.30 -6.60
CA ASN A 208 -29.30 40.68 -5.33
C ASN A 208 -29.80 39.23 -5.53
N GLU A 209 -29.91 38.45 -4.45
CA GLU A 209 -30.38 37.06 -4.47
C GLU A 209 -31.74 36.90 -5.17
N ASN A 210 -32.63 37.88 -5.00
CA ASN A 210 -33.95 37.91 -5.62
C ASN A 210 -33.94 38.40 -7.09
N LYS A 211 -32.79 38.82 -7.63
CA LYS A 211 -32.60 39.36 -8.99
C LYS A 211 -33.49 40.57 -9.33
N THR A 212 -33.92 41.32 -8.33
CA THR A 212 -34.79 42.51 -8.49
C THR A 212 -34.00 43.81 -8.59
N GLU A 213 -32.87 43.89 -7.88
CA GLU A 213 -32.04 45.08 -7.76
C GLU A 213 -30.57 44.73 -8.01
N MET A 214 -29.82 45.69 -8.56
CA MET A 214 -28.38 45.70 -8.73
C MET A 214 -27.76 46.46 -7.57
N ASN A 215 -26.89 45.79 -6.81
CA ASN A 215 -26.20 46.39 -5.67
C ASN A 215 -24.74 46.69 -6.04
N LEU A 216 -24.24 47.84 -5.60
CA LEU A 216 -22.82 48.15 -5.68
C LEU A 216 -22.04 47.23 -4.73
N THR A 217 -21.15 46.40 -5.28
CA THR A 217 -20.39 45.41 -4.49
C THR A 217 -18.93 45.80 -4.29
N HIS A 218 -18.31 46.38 -5.32
CA HIS A 218 -16.90 46.78 -5.29
C HIS A 218 -16.75 48.14 -5.94
N GLU A 219 -15.93 49.01 -5.36
CA GLU A 219 -15.62 50.34 -5.87
C GLU A 219 -14.17 50.67 -5.53
N LEU A 220 -13.45 51.30 -6.47
CA LEU A 220 -12.04 51.64 -6.29
C LEU A 220 -11.80 52.66 -5.16
N LYS A 221 -12.61 53.73 -5.11
CA LYS A 221 -12.44 54.84 -4.15
C LYS A 221 -13.11 54.60 -2.79
N GLY A 222 -13.63 53.40 -2.54
CA GLY A 222 -14.04 52.92 -1.22
C GLY A 222 -14.92 53.89 -0.42
N ARG A 223 -16.15 54.13 -0.87
CA ARG A 223 -17.17 54.75 -0.01
C ARG A 223 -17.54 53.82 1.17
N ASN A 224 -18.07 54.39 2.25
CA ASN A 224 -18.95 53.63 3.15
C ASN A 224 -20.08 53.05 2.27
N PHE A 225 -20.26 51.73 2.30
CA PHE A 225 -21.31 51.00 1.57
C PHE A 225 -22.71 51.40 2.09
N TYR A 226 -23.13 52.65 1.90
CA TYR A 226 -24.55 52.95 1.85
C TYR A 226 -25.07 52.17 0.65
N ASN A 227 -25.97 51.22 0.90
CA ASN A 227 -26.55 50.30 -0.10
C ASN A 227 -27.16 51.08 -1.26
N HIS A 228 -26.34 51.46 -2.25
CA HIS A 228 -26.84 51.96 -3.50
C HIS A 228 -27.34 50.73 -4.26
N SER A 229 -28.66 50.63 -4.35
CA SER A 229 -29.33 49.64 -5.17
C SER A 229 -30.06 50.35 -6.30
N ILE A 230 -30.00 49.76 -7.48
CA ILE A 230 -30.69 50.26 -8.68
C ILE A 230 -31.58 49.12 -9.18
N PRO A 231 -32.86 49.36 -9.50
CA PRO A 231 -33.73 48.31 -10.03
C PRO A 231 -33.14 47.67 -11.29
N VAL A 232 -33.24 46.36 -11.45
CA VAL A 232 -32.78 45.65 -12.67
C VAL A 232 -33.59 46.09 -13.90
N ASN A 233 -34.77 46.66 -13.69
CA ASN A 233 -35.64 47.21 -14.74
C ASN A 233 -35.25 48.65 -15.17
N ASP A 234 -34.19 49.23 -14.61
CA ASP A 234 -33.66 50.50 -15.07
C ASP A 234 -33.27 50.42 -16.57
N PRO A 235 -33.62 51.42 -17.40
CA PRO A 235 -33.39 51.36 -18.84
C PRO A 235 -31.92 51.19 -19.22
N ASP A 236 -30.99 51.75 -18.45
CA ASP A 236 -29.57 51.62 -18.74
C ASP A 236 -29.05 50.23 -18.34
N VAL A 237 -29.58 49.65 -17.25
CA VAL A 237 -29.29 48.26 -16.84
C VAL A 237 -29.81 47.25 -17.87
N ILE A 238 -31.04 47.44 -18.37
CA ILE A 238 -31.62 46.60 -19.44
C ILE A 238 -30.76 46.70 -20.71
N LYS A 239 -30.39 47.91 -21.10
CA LYS A 239 -29.54 48.15 -22.29
C LYS A 239 -28.19 47.43 -22.19
N ILE A 240 -27.54 47.46 -21.03
CA ILE A 240 -26.27 46.73 -20.80
C ILE A 240 -26.52 45.20 -20.76
N LYS A 241 -27.64 44.77 -20.19
CA LYS A 241 -27.97 43.35 -20.07
C LYS A 241 -28.21 42.70 -21.44
N GLU A 242 -28.89 43.41 -22.34
CA GLU A 242 -29.27 42.92 -23.67
C GLU A 242 -28.22 43.22 -24.75
N GLY A 243 -27.39 44.25 -24.54
CA GLY A 243 -26.30 44.60 -25.46
C GLY A 243 -25.13 43.62 -25.36
N ASP A 244 -24.53 43.33 -26.53
CA ASP A 244 -23.22 42.71 -26.61
C ASP A 244 -22.16 43.81 -26.70
N GLY A 245 -21.17 43.79 -25.80
CA GLY A 245 -20.07 44.76 -25.75
C GLY A 245 -20.28 45.96 -24.81
N VAL A 246 -19.39 46.94 -24.92
CA VAL A 246 -19.35 48.12 -24.03
C VAL A 246 -20.42 49.14 -24.41
N GLN A 247 -21.23 49.54 -23.43
CA GLN A 247 -22.26 50.57 -23.58
C GLN A 247 -21.81 51.88 -22.95
N GLN A 248 -21.84 52.96 -23.74
CA GLN A 248 -21.68 54.30 -23.18
C GLN A 248 -22.99 54.76 -22.54
N LEU A 249 -22.89 55.21 -21.29
CA LEU A 249 -24.02 55.69 -20.51
C LEU A 249 -24.21 57.18 -20.66
N ARG A 250 -25.46 57.62 -20.55
CA ARG A 250 -25.78 59.04 -20.54
C ARG A 250 -25.34 59.66 -19.21
N PRO A 251 -24.97 60.95 -19.18
CA PRO A 251 -24.57 61.63 -17.95
C PRO A 251 -25.64 61.64 -16.86
N ASP A 252 -26.92 61.58 -17.23
CA ASP A 252 -28.10 61.56 -16.34
C ASP A 252 -28.48 60.15 -15.83
N SER A 253 -27.75 59.12 -16.24
CA SER A 253 -28.00 57.74 -15.82
C SER A 253 -27.85 57.57 -14.30
N ALA A 254 -28.81 56.91 -13.66
CA ALA A 254 -28.73 56.58 -12.24
C ALA A 254 -27.50 55.72 -11.92
N LEU A 255 -27.11 54.84 -12.85
CA LEU A 255 -25.93 53.98 -12.74
C LEU A 255 -24.62 54.78 -12.85
N SER A 256 -24.59 55.79 -13.74
CA SER A 256 -23.49 56.73 -13.89
C SER A 256 -23.30 57.56 -12.60
N ALA A 257 -24.38 58.18 -12.13
CA ALA A 257 -24.36 59.01 -10.93
C ALA A 257 -23.92 58.21 -9.68
N ALA A 258 -24.46 57.01 -9.50
CA ALA A 258 -24.11 56.15 -8.36
C ALA A 258 -22.65 55.65 -8.41
N SER A 259 -22.06 55.52 -9.61
CA SER A 259 -20.69 55.04 -9.81
C SER A 259 -19.63 56.15 -9.88
N SER A 260 -20.05 57.42 -9.89
CA SER A 260 -19.17 58.59 -10.12
C SER A 260 -18.27 58.98 -8.93
N GLY A 261 -18.54 58.47 -7.72
CA GLY A 261 -17.73 58.78 -6.53
C GLY A 261 -18.05 60.14 -5.89
N VAL A 262 -17.20 60.63 -4.97
CA VAL A 262 -17.54 61.65 -3.95
C VAL A 262 -17.59 63.11 -4.46
N SER A 263 -17.01 63.44 -5.62
CA SER A 263 -16.97 64.84 -6.05
C SER A 263 -16.74 64.96 -7.56
N GLY A 264 -17.65 65.70 -8.22
CA GLY A 264 -17.63 66.03 -9.65
C GLY A 264 -18.84 65.48 -10.40
N GLU A 265 -19.26 66.19 -11.45
CA GLU A 265 -20.11 65.57 -12.47
C GLU A 265 -19.33 64.39 -13.09
N PRO A 266 -19.98 63.23 -13.33
CA PRO A 266 -19.31 62.13 -13.99
C PRO A 266 -18.81 62.57 -15.37
N GLY A 267 -17.56 62.24 -15.70
CA GLY A 267 -17.08 62.29 -17.08
C GLY A 267 -17.77 61.23 -17.94
N ALA A 268 -17.25 60.96 -19.14
CA ALA A 268 -17.84 59.94 -19.99
C ALA A 268 -17.78 58.55 -19.31
N VAL A 269 -18.93 57.87 -19.20
CA VAL A 269 -19.07 56.59 -18.50
C VAL A 269 -19.29 55.45 -19.49
N ALA A 270 -18.52 54.37 -19.32
CA ALA A 270 -18.69 53.13 -20.05
C ALA A 270 -19.09 52.00 -19.10
N ALA A 271 -19.98 51.12 -19.55
CA ALA A 271 -20.42 49.99 -18.77
C ALA A 271 -20.49 48.72 -19.64
N ILE A 272 -20.10 47.58 -19.06
CA ILE A 272 -20.10 46.30 -19.76
C ILE A 272 -20.61 45.17 -18.85
N ARG A 273 -21.35 44.24 -19.45
CA ARG A 273 -21.85 43.04 -18.79
C ARG A 273 -20.76 41.98 -18.71
N MET A 274 -20.46 41.50 -17.51
CA MET A 274 -19.58 40.36 -17.25
C MET A 274 -20.41 39.13 -16.86
N PRO A 275 -20.63 38.16 -17.77
CA PRO A 275 -21.40 36.96 -17.45
C PRO A 275 -20.61 36.04 -16.51
N MET A 276 -21.21 35.61 -15.41
CA MET A 276 -20.57 34.69 -14.45
C MET A 276 -21.30 33.34 -14.40
N LEU A 277 -20.59 32.27 -14.72
CA LEU A 277 -21.16 30.93 -14.64
C LEU A 277 -21.47 30.57 -13.18
N ARG A 278 -22.72 30.18 -12.92
CA ARG A 278 -23.13 29.56 -11.67
C ARG A 278 -23.51 28.12 -11.98
N VAL A 279 -22.62 27.18 -11.70
CA VAL A 279 -22.98 25.77 -11.80
C VAL A 279 -23.95 25.49 -10.66
N SER A 280 -25.11 24.92 -10.98
CA SER A 280 -26.09 24.54 -9.99
C SER A 280 -26.16 23.02 -10.01
N ASN A 281 -25.65 22.40 -8.94
CA ASN A 281 -25.89 21.00 -8.57
C ASN A 281 -25.51 19.95 -9.62
N PHE A 282 -24.30 19.38 -9.48
CA PHE A 282 -24.01 18.04 -9.99
C PHE A 282 -24.84 16.98 -9.23
N LYS A 283 -26.11 16.82 -9.59
CA LYS A 283 -26.98 15.71 -9.14
C LYS A 283 -26.91 14.48 -10.05
N GLY A 284 -25.78 14.25 -10.72
CA GLY A 284 -25.54 13.02 -11.49
C GLY A 284 -26.31 12.90 -12.82
N GLY A 285 -26.84 14.01 -13.35
CA GLY A 285 -27.37 14.14 -14.71
C GLY A 285 -26.62 15.23 -15.49
N THR A 286 -26.91 15.37 -16.79
CA THR A 286 -26.39 16.45 -17.64
C THR A 286 -26.51 17.80 -16.93
N PRO A 287 -25.43 18.60 -16.86
CA PRO A 287 -25.47 19.90 -16.18
C PRO A 287 -26.46 20.79 -16.90
N GLU A 288 -27.58 21.09 -16.23
CA GLU A 288 -28.55 22.07 -16.71
C GLU A 288 -27.93 23.46 -16.44
N LEU A 289 -27.49 24.11 -17.51
CA LEU A 289 -26.82 25.40 -17.47
C LEU A 289 -27.85 26.49 -17.13
N ILE A 290 -28.20 26.65 -15.85
CA ILE A 290 -29.12 27.72 -15.43
C ILE A 290 -28.41 29.06 -15.60
N GLN A 291 -29.05 29.96 -16.37
CA GLN A 291 -28.50 31.23 -16.82
C GLN A 291 -27.82 32.01 -15.69
N ALA A 292 -26.51 32.18 -15.91
CA ALA A 292 -25.49 32.89 -15.18
C ALA A 292 -25.98 34.14 -14.43
N CYS A 293 -25.57 34.29 -13.16
CA CYS A 293 -25.50 35.61 -12.56
C CYS A 293 -24.57 36.47 -13.44
N TYR A 294 -24.90 37.74 -13.68
CA TYR A 294 -24.01 38.65 -14.40
C TYR A 294 -23.62 39.79 -13.46
N ALA A 295 -22.43 40.33 -13.65
CA ALA A 295 -22.01 41.58 -13.03
C ALA A 295 -21.98 42.67 -14.09
N ILE A 296 -22.09 43.93 -13.68
CA ILE A 296 -21.88 45.09 -14.55
C ILE A 296 -20.63 45.81 -14.05
N LEU A 297 -19.63 45.93 -14.92
CA LEU A 297 -18.46 46.78 -14.70
C LEU A 297 -18.78 48.18 -15.23
N VAL A 298 -18.58 49.20 -14.40
CA VAL A 298 -18.81 50.61 -14.73
C VAL A 298 -17.50 51.38 -14.56
N LEU A 299 -17.11 52.12 -15.60
CA LEU A 299 -15.84 52.82 -15.73
C LEU A 299 -16.12 54.30 -15.95
N VAL A 300 -15.55 55.17 -15.11
CA VAL A 300 -15.82 56.61 -15.13
C VAL A 300 -14.53 57.35 -15.46
N LEU A 301 -14.52 58.10 -16.57
CA LEU A 301 -13.41 58.98 -16.95
C LEU A 301 -13.44 60.30 -16.14
N PRO A 302 -12.28 60.98 -15.96
CA PRO A 302 -12.22 62.29 -15.32
C PRO A 302 -13.01 63.35 -16.09
N SER A 303 -13.84 64.14 -15.41
CA SER A 303 -14.66 65.19 -16.03
C SER A 303 -13.89 66.46 -16.39
N GLU A 304 -12.73 66.72 -15.79
CA GLU A 304 -11.97 67.97 -15.96
C GLU A 304 -11.40 68.18 -17.38
N GLN A 305 -11.32 67.13 -18.21
CA GLN A 305 -10.60 67.17 -19.49
C GLN A 305 -11.48 66.97 -20.74
N ALA A 306 -12.82 66.95 -20.60
CA ALA A 306 -13.76 66.65 -21.70
C ALA A 306 -13.35 65.40 -22.53
N ARG A 307 -12.76 64.40 -21.87
CA ARG A 307 -12.26 63.18 -22.49
C ARG A 307 -13.43 62.24 -22.82
N SER A 308 -13.47 61.74 -24.05
CA SER A 308 -14.40 60.70 -24.49
C SER A 308 -13.68 59.38 -24.69
N TRP A 309 -14.42 58.27 -24.60
CA TRP A 309 -13.90 56.94 -24.89
C TRP A 309 -13.49 56.80 -26.36
N SER A 310 -12.25 56.39 -26.60
CA SER A 310 -11.77 55.97 -27.91
C SER A 310 -12.13 54.51 -28.20
N ASN A 311 -12.20 54.13 -29.48
CA ASN A 311 -12.49 52.75 -29.87
C ASN A 311 -11.44 51.76 -29.34
N GLN A 312 -10.17 52.17 -29.23
CA GLN A 312 -9.10 51.33 -28.67
C GLN A 312 -9.30 51.06 -27.17
N GLU A 313 -9.71 52.07 -26.41
CA GLU A 313 -9.99 51.90 -24.98
C GLU A 313 -11.20 51.00 -24.75
N LEU A 314 -12.25 51.13 -25.59
CA LEU A 314 -13.42 50.25 -25.52
C LEU A 314 -13.06 48.79 -25.83
N GLU A 315 -12.22 48.56 -26.83
CA GLU A 315 -11.73 47.21 -27.19
C GLU A 315 -10.92 46.59 -26.04
N ILE A 316 -10.07 47.38 -25.37
CA ILE A 316 -9.35 46.93 -24.16
C ILE A 316 -10.34 46.55 -23.05
N VAL A 317 -11.35 47.39 -22.80
CA VAL A 317 -12.36 47.12 -21.77
C VAL A 317 -13.14 45.84 -22.07
N GLU A 318 -13.52 45.61 -23.33
CA GLU A 318 -14.23 44.41 -23.75
C GLU A 318 -13.39 43.14 -23.50
N VAL A 319 -12.14 43.14 -23.96
CA VAL A 319 -11.22 42.02 -23.75
C VAL A 319 -10.97 41.76 -22.28
N VAL A 320 -10.74 42.81 -21.47
CA VAL A 320 -10.51 42.65 -20.03
C VAL A 320 -11.77 42.14 -19.33
N ALA A 321 -12.94 42.67 -19.64
CA ALA A 321 -14.20 42.25 -19.05
C ALA A 321 -14.49 40.77 -19.32
N ASP A 322 -14.22 40.29 -20.54
CA ASP A 322 -14.36 38.87 -20.90
C ASP A 322 -13.38 37.98 -20.12
N GLN A 323 -12.11 38.39 -20.03
CA GLN A 323 -11.11 37.63 -19.26
C GLN A 323 -11.46 37.57 -17.77
N VAL A 324 -11.95 38.67 -17.21
CA VAL A 324 -12.38 38.76 -15.82
C VAL A 324 -13.63 37.91 -15.60
N ALA A 325 -14.60 37.93 -16.51
CA ALA A 325 -15.78 37.08 -16.48
C ALA A 325 -15.42 35.57 -16.46
N VAL A 326 -14.45 35.16 -17.26
CA VAL A 326 -13.90 33.79 -17.26
C VAL A 326 -13.22 33.46 -15.92
N ALA A 327 -12.35 34.35 -15.44
CA ALA A 327 -11.63 34.14 -14.18
C ALA A 327 -12.59 34.02 -12.97
N LEU A 328 -13.62 34.87 -12.92
CA LEU A 328 -14.66 34.83 -11.90
C LEU A 328 -15.51 33.57 -11.98
N SER A 329 -15.81 33.10 -13.19
CA SER A 329 -16.51 31.82 -13.41
C SER A 329 -15.70 30.64 -12.88
N HIS A 330 -14.39 30.62 -13.14
CA HIS A 330 -13.49 29.60 -12.59
C HIS A 330 -13.43 29.66 -11.06
N ALA A 331 -13.35 30.86 -10.47
CA ALA A 331 -13.37 31.04 -9.02
C ALA A 331 -14.68 30.51 -8.39
N ALA A 332 -15.83 30.82 -8.99
CA ALA A 332 -17.13 30.37 -8.50
C ALA A 332 -17.29 28.84 -8.52
N VAL A 333 -16.94 28.19 -9.65
CA VAL A 333 -16.98 26.71 -9.78
C VAL A 333 -16.05 26.05 -8.76
N LEU A 334 -14.90 26.67 -8.55
CA LEU A 334 -13.89 26.17 -7.65
C LEU A 334 -14.34 26.25 -6.18
N GLU A 335 -14.94 27.37 -5.76
CA GLU A 335 -15.53 27.54 -4.43
C GLU A 335 -16.62 26.48 -4.18
N GLU A 336 -17.53 26.27 -5.13
CA GLU A 336 -18.59 25.25 -5.02
C GLU A 336 -17.99 23.83 -4.90
N SER A 337 -16.97 23.52 -5.70
CA SER A 337 -16.26 22.23 -5.65
C SER A 337 -15.62 21.97 -4.29
N GLN A 338 -15.02 23.00 -3.68
CA GLN A 338 -14.43 22.91 -2.34
C GLN A 338 -15.50 22.65 -1.28
N LEU A 339 -16.59 23.42 -1.30
CA LEU A 339 -17.71 23.25 -0.37
C LEU A 339 -18.32 21.84 -0.48
N MET A 340 -18.51 21.34 -1.70
CA MET A 340 -19.01 19.98 -1.95
C MET A 340 -18.06 18.92 -1.39
N ARG A 341 -16.75 19.08 -1.60
CA ARG A 341 -15.73 18.17 -1.07
C ARG A 341 -15.76 18.13 0.45
N ASP A 342 -15.84 19.27 1.10
CA ASP A 342 -15.81 19.36 2.56
C ASP A 342 -17.09 18.75 3.16
N LYS A 343 -18.25 18.98 2.53
CA LYS A 343 -19.51 18.31 2.89
C LYS A 343 -19.42 16.78 2.72
N LEU A 344 -18.79 16.30 1.65
CA LEU A 344 -18.62 14.87 1.39
C LEU A 344 -17.70 14.21 2.43
N VAL A 345 -16.66 14.91 2.87
CA VAL A 345 -15.76 14.44 3.95
C VAL A 345 -16.55 14.27 5.25
N GLU A 346 -17.39 15.24 5.60
CA GLU A 346 -18.21 15.17 6.81
C GLU A 346 -19.26 14.05 6.72
N GLN A 347 -19.92 13.90 5.57
CA GLN A 347 -20.85 12.78 5.34
C GLN A 347 -20.16 11.42 5.43
N ASN A 348 -18.96 11.27 4.88
CA ASN A 348 -18.20 10.02 5.00
C ASN A 348 -17.86 9.71 6.45
N ARG A 349 -17.48 10.73 7.24
CA ARG A 349 -17.18 10.57 8.66
C ARG A 349 -18.41 10.11 9.44
N ALA A 350 -19.56 10.77 9.23
CA ALA A 350 -20.83 10.38 9.85
C ALA A 350 -21.25 8.96 9.45
N LEU A 351 -21.11 8.61 8.16
CA LEU A 351 -21.44 7.28 7.64
C LEU A 351 -20.54 6.18 8.24
N GLN A 352 -19.23 6.43 8.35
CA GLN A 352 -18.30 5.49 9.00
C GLN A 352 -18.65 5.27 10.47
N GLN A 353 -19.04 6.32 11.18
CA GLN A 353 -19.48 6.22 12.57
C GLN A 353 -20.78 5.41 12.70
N ALA A 354 -21.77 5.68 11.85
CA ALA A 354 -23.02 4.93 11.81
C ALA A 354 -22.78 3.44 11.51
N ARG A 355 -21.91 3.14 10.54
CA ARG A 355 -21.51 1.76 10.22
C ARG A 355 -20.86 1.06 11.41
N LYS A 356 -19.96 1.73 12.14
CA LYS A 356 -19.31 1.17 13.34
C LYS A 356 -20.33 0.87 14.43
N ASN A 357 -21.26 1.78 14.69
CA ASN A 357 -22.33 1.59 15.67
C ASN A 357 -23.23 0.40 15.32
N ALA A 358 -23.64 0.29 14.05
CA ALA A 358 -24.45 -0.84 13.57
C ALA A 358 -23.71 -2.18 13.71
N MET A 359 -22.40 -2.20 13.43
CA MET A 359 -21.56 -3.39 13.58
C MET A 359 -21.46 -3.82 15.06
N MET A 360 -21.25 -2.87 15.98
CA MET A 360 -21.22 -3.15 17.42
C MET A 360 -22.56 -3.68 17.93
N ALA A 361 -23.68 -3.10 17.49
CA ALA A 361 -25.02 -3.56 17.86
C ALA A 361 -25.30 -4.98 17.33
N SER A 362 -24.90 -5.28 16.08
CA SER A 362 -25.03 -6.61 15.50
C SER A 362 -24.18 -7.65 16.26
N GLN A 363 -22.94 -7.30 16.60
CA GLN A 363 -22.06 -8.16 17.38
C GLN A 363 -22.63 -8.43 18.78
N ALA A 364 -23.13 -7.40 19.47
CA ALA A 364 -23.78 -7.53 20.77
C ALA A 364 -25.02 -8.45 20.69
N ARG A 365 -25.85 -8.30 19.65
CA ARG A 365 -27.02 -9.17 19.41
C ARG A 365 -26.60 -10.63 19.23
N ASN A 366 -25.58 -10.90 18.41
CA ASN A 366 -25.10 -12.26 18.18
C ASN A 366 -24.48 -12.87 19.45
N SER A 367 -23.73 -12.08 20.22
CA SER A 367 -23.20 -12.51 21.51
C SER A 367 -24.32 -12.83 22.51
N PHE A 368 -25.34 -11.98 22.61
CA PHE A 368 -26.50 -12.21 23.47
C PHE A 368 -27.27 -13.47 23.05
N GLN A 369 -27.54 -13.64 21.76
CA GLN A 369 -28.19 -14.84 21.22
C GLN A 369 -27.41 -16.11 21.58
N LYS A 370 -26.08 -16.08 21.48
CA LYS A 370 -25.21 -17.21 21.87
C LYS A 370 -25.31 -17.52 23.36
N VAL A 371 -25.28 -16.49 24.22
CA VAL A 371 -25.42 -16.64 25.68
C VAL A 371 -26.79 -17.21 26.03
N MET A 372 -27.87 -16.69 25.44
CA MET A 372 -29.24 -17.17 25.67
C MET A 372 -29.42 -18.62 25.23
N SER A 373 -28.95 -18.99 24.03
CA SER A 373 -28.99 -20.37 23.54
C SER A 373 -28.24 -21.33 24.49
N ASN A 374 -27.05 -20.94 24.94
CA ASN A 374 -26.27 -21.72 25.90
C ASN A 374 -26.97 -21.83 27.26
N GLY A 375 -27.54 -20.74 27.77
CA GLY A 375 -28.23 -20.70 29.06
C GLY A 375 -29.52 -21.51 29.06
N MET A 376 -30.29 -21.47 27.98
CA MET A 376 -31.54 -22.23 27.83
C MET A 376 -31.29 -23.73 27.63
N ARG A 377 -30.13 -24.14 27.11
CA ARG A 377 -29.81 -25.56 26.87
C ARG A 377 -29.98 -26.44 28.10
N ARG A 378 -29.50 -25.99 29.27
CA ARG A 378 -29.55 -26.77 30.52
C ARG A 378 -30.99 -27.05 31.00
N PRO A 379 -31.85 -26.04 31.21
CA PRO A 379 -33.24 -26.28 31.60
C PRO A 379 -34.03 -27.03 30.52
N MET A 380 -33.77 -26.78 29.23
CA MET A 380 -34.43 -27.54 28.15
C MET A 380 -34.08 -29.03 28.18
N HIS A 381 -32.82 -29.40 28.46
CA HIS A 381 -32.45 -30.80 28.68
C HIS A 381 -33.15 -31.41 29.91
N SER A 382 -33.27 -30.65 31.01
CA SER A 382 -33.99 -31.13 32.21
C SER A 382 -35.48 -31.36 31.92
N ILE A 383 -36.14 -30.43 31.23
CA ILE A 383 -37.55 -30.56 30.82
C ILE A 383 -37.71 -31.74 29.86
N SER A 384 -36.84 -31.86 28.85
CA SER A 384 -36.87 -33.00 27.92
C SER A 384 -36.70 -34.33 28.66
N GLY A 385 -35.80 -34.41 29.64
CA GLY A 385 -35.61 -35.63 30.44
C GLY A 385 -36.85 -36.01 31.25
N LEU A 386 -37.51 -35.02 31.89
CA LEU A 386 -38.78 -35.25 32.60
C LEU A 386 -39.90 -35.68 31.66
N LEU A 387 -40.02 -35.02 30.50
CA LEU A 387 -41.01 -35.38 29.49
C LEU A 387 -40.77 -36.78 28.92
N SER A 388 -39.52 -37.21 28.75
CA SER A 388 -39.19 -38.58 28.35
C SER A 388 -39.62 -39.62 29.40
N ILE A 389 -39.48 -39.32 30.70
CA ILE A 389 -39.99 -40.19 31.77
C ILE A 389 -41.52 -40.27 31.72
N MET A 390 -42.19 -39.12 31.51
CA MET A 390 -43.64 -39.09 31.38
C MET A 390 -44.13 -39.91 30.18
N GLN A 391 -43.40 -39.92 29.06
CA GLN A 391 -43.79 -40.71 27.88
C GLN A 391 -43.92 -42.22 28.14
N ASP A 392 -43.24 -42.75 29.15
CA ASP A 392 -43.32 -44.17 29.55
C ASP A 392 -44.53 -44.51 30.44
N GLU A 393 -45.32 -43.51 30.87
CA GLU A 393 -46.56 -43.75 31.61
C GLU A 393 -47.78 -44.02 30.69
N ASN A 394 -48.75 -44.79 31.21
CA ASN A 394 -49.98 -45.14 30.49
C ASN A 394 -50.98 -43.95 30.48
N PHE A 395 -50.70 -42.97 29.63
CA PHE A 395 -51.61 -41.85 29.37
C PHE A 395 -52.74 -42.18 28.39
N ASN A 396 -53.83 -41.43 28.48
CA ASN A 396 -54.90 -41.46 27.48
C ASN A 396 -54.44 -40.82 26.14
N SER A 397 -55.23 -41.00 25.08
CA SER A 397 -54.87 -40.57 23.72
C SER A 397 -54.65 -39.05 23.59
N GLU A 398 -55.44 -38.23 24.30
CA GLU A 398 -55.30 -36.76 24.28
C GLU A 398 -54.05 -36.29 25.03
N GLN A 399 -53.77 -36.87 26.19
CA GLN A 399 -52.58 -36.57 27.00
C GLN A 399 -51.28 -36.93 26.26
N ARG A 400 -51.27 -38.05 25.53
CA ARG A 400 -50.09 -38.48 24.75
C ARG A 400 -49.74 -37.48 23.64
N VAL A 401 -50.73 -36.88 22.98
CA VAL A 401 -50.52 -35.86 21.94
C VAL A 401 -49.92 -34.57 22.52
N ILE A 402 -50.36 -34.18 23.72
CA ILE A 402 -49.83 -33.01 24.42
C ILE A 402 -48.35 -33.23 24.79
N VAL A 403 -48.02 -34.38 25.38
CA VAL A 403 -46.64 -34.71 25.77
C VAL A 403 -45.72 -34.78 24.54
N ASP A 404 -46.15 -35.40 23.44
CA ASP A 404 -45.37 -35.44 22.20
C ASP A 404 -45.11 -34.05 21.61
N SER A 405 -46.10 -33.15 21.68
CA SER A 405 -45.96 -31.76 21.24
C SER A 405 -44.99 -30.98 22.14
N MET A 406 -45.01 -31.22 23.46
CA MET A 406 -44.07 -30.63 24.40
C MET A 406 -42.63 -31.10 24.14
N VAL A 407 -42.43 -32.39 23.86
CA VAL A 407 -41.10 -32.95 23.53
C VAL A 407 -40.55 -32.38 22.23
N LYS A 408 -41.37 -32.28 21.19
CA LYS A 408 -40.98 -31.63 19.93
C LYS A 408 -40.55 -30.19 20.16
N THR A 409 -41.33 -29.44 20.94
CA THR A 409 -41.02 -28.04 21.27
C THR A 409 -39.75 -27.95 22.11
N SER A 410 -39.49 -28.91 23.00
CA SER A 410 -38.31 -28.88 23.85
C SER A 410 -36.99 -29.14 23.11
N ASN A 411 -37.06 -29.79 21.95
CA ASN A 411 -35.90 -30.07 21.11
C ASN A 411 -35.52 -28.92 20.18
N VAL A 412 -36.44 -27.99 19.86
CA VAL A 412 -36.17 -26.85 18.96
C VAL A 412 -34.96 -25.99 19.41
N PRO A 413 -34.80 -25.63 20.71
CA PRO A 413 -33.64 -24.87 21.16
C PRO A 413 -32.32 -25.65 21.16
N LEU A 414 -32.38 -26.99 21.18
CA LEU A 414 -31.23 -27.88 21.16
C LEU A 414 -30.64 -28.02 19.75
N ASP A 415 -31.49 -27.94 18.72
CA ASP A 415 -31.08 -28.07 17.31
C ASP A 415 -30.58 -26.75 16.68
N LEU A 416 -30.77 -25.60 17.32
CA LEU A 416 -30.38 -24.27 16.82
C LEU A 416 -28.85 -24.01 16.73
N ASN A 417 -27.99 -25.01 16.95
CA ASN A 417 -26.54 -24.86 16.98
C ASN A 417 -25.77 -25.98 16.23
N LYS A 418 -26.43 -26.70 15.31
CA LYS A 418 -25.75 -27.56 14.32
C LYS A 418 -25.31 -26.76 13.09
#